data_AF-A0A6G3LNL6-F1
#
_entry.id   AF-A0A6G3LNL6-F1
#
_cell.length_a   1.000
_cell.length_b   1.000
_cell.length_c   1.000
_cell.angle_alpha   90.00
_cell.angle_beta   90.00
_cell.angle_gamma   90.00
#
_symmetry.space_group_name_H-M   'P 1'
#
loop_
_entity.id
_entity.type
_entity.pdbx_description
1 polymer ?
#
loop_
_entity_poly.entity_id
_entity_poly.type
_entity_poly.pdbx_seq_one_letter_code
_entity_poly.pdbx_strand_id
1 'polypeptide(L)'
;YGLVRLMEYFADELSRETGRKIFPGTLTVYSSSLHIYEHDWARASMLVENHFEKARSVFVEDNKGNFLIKVENGEIVVELRTQEGLLAKRVSGKSAQEVLRKINLNALMPEHAAYLAREVYRAELCLKNNKPYVQEEA
;
A
#
# COMPACT_ATOMS: atom_id res chain seq x y z
N TYR A 1 5.01 21.19 10.88
CA TYR A 1 5.69 20.84 12.14
C TYR A 1 4.76 20.62 13.34
N GLY A 2 3.48 21.00 13.31
CA GLY A 2 2.59 20.91 14.49
C GLY A 2 2.43 19.50 15.09
N LEU A 3 2.13 18.50 14.28
CA LEU A 3 1.91 17.12 14.77
C LEU A 3 3.19 16.50 15.36
N VAL A 4 4.35 16.78 14.78
CA VAL A 4 5.64 16.33 15.33
C VAL A 4 5.90 16.97 16.69
N ARG A 5 5.70 18.30 16.81
CA ARG A 5 5.85 19.00 18.09
C ARG A 5 4.87 18.50 19.15
N LEU A 6 3.64 18.16 18.75
CA LEU A 6 2.65 17.61 19.66
C LEU A 6 3.07 16.22 20.16
N MET A 7 3.60 15.38 19.26
CA MET A 7 4.12 14.06 19.63
C MET A 7 5.33 14.16 20.58
N GLU A 8 6.26 15.09 20.31
CA GLU A 8 7.40 15.39 21.20
C GLU A 8 6.90 15.83 22.58
N TYR A 9 5.97 16.79 22.61
CA TYR A 9 5.38 17.29 23.85
C TYR A 9 4.77 16.17 24.70
N PHE A 10 3.95 15.29 24.10
CA PHE A 10 3.35 14.18 24.84
C PHE A 10 4.39 13.16 25.32
N ALA A 11 5.43 12.89 24.54
CA ALA A 11 6.52 12.00 24.97
C ALA A 11 7.26 12.57 26.20
N ASP A 12 7.50 13.87 26.22
CA ASP A 12 8.16 14.57 27.33
C ASP A 12 7.28 14.59 28.60
N GLU A 13 5.99 14.91 28.45
CA GLU A 13 5.04 14.90 29.57
C GLU A 13 4.91 13.51 30.19
N LEU A 14 4.70 12.47 29.35
CA LEU A 14 4.63 11.10 29.83
C LEU A 14 5.94 10.64 30.47
N SER A 15 7.08 11.10 29.98
CA SER A 15 8.37 10.79 30.59
C SER A 15 8.47 11.33 32.01
N ARG A 16 8.01 12.57 32.22
CA ARG A 16 7.96 13.20 33.55
C ARG A 16 7.01 12.48 34.50
N GLU A 17 5.81 12.15 34.04
CA GLU A 17 4.80 11.51 34.89
C GLU A 17 5.18 10.08 35.28
N THR A 18 5.76 9.32 34.37
CA THR A 18 6.07 7.89 34.59
C THR A 18 7.46 7.66 35.19
N GLY A 19 8.33 8.69 35.20
CA GLY A 19 9.74 8.57 35.59
C GLY A 19 10.57 7.70 34.63
N ARG A 20 10.04 7.37 33.45
CA ARG A 20 10.69 6.55 32.42
C ARG A 20 10.95 7.40 31.19
N LYS A 21 12.06 7.18 30.49
CA LYS A 21 12.34 7.88 29.25
C LYS A 21 11.48 7.32 28.12
N ILE A 22 10.50 8.10 27.66
CA ILE A 22 9.62 7.80 26.53
C ILE A 22 10.09 8.62 25.33
N PHE A 23 10.14 7.99 24.16
CA PHE A 23 10.54 8.64 22.93
C PHE A 23 9.35 8.73 21.97
N PRO A 24 9.29 9.77 21.12
CA PRO A 24 8.36 9.81 20.01
C PRO A 24 8.47 8.56 19.15
N GLY A 25 7.32 7.94 18.85
CA GLY A 25 7.22 6.80 17.95
C GLY A 25 7.02 7.22 16.50
N THR A 26 6.31 6.38 15.75
CA THR A 26 5.96 6.67 14.35
C THR A 26 4.80 7.66 14.27
N LEU A 27 4.96 8.72 13.48
CA LEU A 27 3.86 9.60 13.08
C LEU A 27 3.28 9.12 11.75
N THR A 28 2.03 8.68 11.77
CA THR A 28 1.27 8.33 10.56
C THR A 28 0.26 9.43 10.24
N VAL A 29 0.29 9.95 9.01
CA VAL A 29 -0.64 10.99 8.54
C VAL A 29 -1.48 10.43 7.40
N TYR A 30 -2.80 10.47 7.57
CA TYR A 30 -3.77 10.13 6.52
C TYR A 30 -4.38 11.41 5.96
N SER A 31 -4.38 11.54 4.63
CA SER A 31 -5.04 12.65 3.94
C SER A 31 -6.04 12.12 2.93
N SER A 32 -7.29 12.54 3.05
CA SER A 32 -8.38 12.12 2.15
C SER A 32 -8.50 13.02 0.91
N SER A 33 -7.88 14.20 0.91
CA SER A 33 -7.90 15.15 -0.21
C SER A 33 -6.60 15.95 -0.24
N LEU A 34 -5.50 15.29 -0.60
CA LEU A 34 -4.22 15.96 -0.81
C LEU A 34 -4.23 16.61 -2.20
N HIS A 35 -4.19 17.93 -2.26
CA HIS A 35 -4.15 18.69 -3.51
C HIS A 35 -3.23 19.90 -3.37
N ILE A 36 -2.71 20.37 -4.51
CA ILE A 36 -1.86 21.56 -4.61
C ILE A 36 -2.61 22.60 -5.43
N TYR A 37 -2.83 23.78 -4.86
CA TYR A 37 -3.48 24.88 -5.56
C TYR A 37 -2.58 25.43 -6.68
N GLU A 38 -3.20 25.95 -7.74
CA GLU A 38 -2.50 26.43 -8.94
C GLU A 38 -1.40 27.46 -8.61
N HIS A 39 -1.69 28.40 -7.70
CA HIS A 39 -0.72 29.42 -7.30
C HIS A 39 0.51 28.86 -6.56
N ASP A 40 0.46 27.62 -6.06
CA ASP A 40 1.56 26.95 -5.39
C ASP A 40 2.37 26.03 -6.32
N TRP A 41 1.95 25.83 -7.57
CA TRP A 41 2.60 24.85 -8.47
C TRP A 41 4.08 25.14 -8.69
N ALA A 42 4.44 26.40 -8.98
CA ALA A 42 5.84 26.77 -9.19
C ALA A 42 6.71 26.46 -7.96
N ARG A 43 6.18 26.71 -6.76
CA ARG A 43 6.86 26.40 -5.50
C ARG A 43 6.96 24.89 -5.27
N ALA A 44 5.90 24.15 -5.57
CA ALA A 44 5.89 22.69 -5.46
C ALA A 44 6.92 22.06 -6.39
N SER A 45 7.00 22.49 -7.66
CA SER A 45 8.01 22.05 -8.62
C SER A 45 9.42 22.30 -8.11
N MET A 46 9.71 23.54 -7.66
CA MET A 46 11.00 23.89 -7.09
C MET A 46 11.37 23.02 -5.88
N LEU A 47 10.42 22.70 -5.00
CA LEU A 47 10.66 21.83 -3.84
C LEU A 47 11.01 20.41 -4.27
N VAL A 48 10.31 19.87 -5.26
CA VAL A 48 10.61 18.55 -5.81
C VAL A 48 12.00 18.56 -6.43
N GLU A 49 12.30 19.48 -7.34
CA GLU A 49 13.60 19.57 -8.02
C GLU A 49 14.78 19.64 -7.02
N ASN A 50 14.64 20.41 -5.94
CA ASN A 50 15.71 20.60 -4.97
C ASN A 50 15.86 19.45 -3.96
N HIS A 51 14.84 18.61 -3.79
CA HIS A 51 14.80 17.64 -2.69
C HIS A 51 14.42 16.22 -3.10
N PHE A 52 14.13 15.96 -4.37
CA PHE A 52 13.64 14.68 -4.86
C PHE A 52 14.55 13.52 -4.48
N GLU A 53 15.86 13.63 -4.73
CA GLU A 53 16.81 12.56 -4.43
C GLU A 53 16.87 12.22 -2.93
N LYS A 54 16.76 13.23 -2.06
CA LYS A 54 16.72 13.03 -0.61
C LYS A 54 15.40 12.40 -0.15
N ALA A 55 14.28 12.80 -0.74
CA ALA A 55 12.98 12.21 -0.43
C ALA A 55 12.90 10.76 -0.93
N ARG A 56 13.43 10.49 -2.12
CA ARG A 56 13.47 9.17 -2.75
C ARG A 56 14.31 8.17 -1.96
N SER A 57 15.45 8.58 -1.41
CA SER A 57 16.35 7.67 -0.68
C SER A 57 15.78 7.12 0.63
N VAL A 58 14.73 7.76 1.17
CA VAL A 58 14.03 7.32 2.40
C VAL A 58 12.61 6.84 2.12
N PHE A 59 12.17 6.91 0.87
CA PHE A 59 10.84 6.45 0.46
C PHE A 59 10.85 4.93 0.26
N VAL A 60 9.86 4.26 0.84
CA VAL A 60 9.62 2.83 0.64
C VAL A 60 8.30 2.71 -0.11
N GLU A 61 8.38 2.22 -1.35
CA GLU A 61 7.19 1.93 -2.16
C GLU A 61 6.39 0.79 -1.54
N ASP A 62 5.07 0.96 -1.46
CA ASP A 62 4.15 -0.14 -1.16
C ASP A 62 3.89 -0.93 -2.45
N ASN A 63 4.82 -1.85 -2.76
CA ASN A 63 4.91 -2.62 -4.01
C ASN A 63 3.70 -3.51 -4.33
N LYS A 64 2.74 -3.65 -3.40
CA LYS A 64 1.65 -4.62 -3.54
C LYS A 64 0.31 -3.97 -3.85
N GLY A 65 0.11 -2.72 -3.41
CA GLY A 65 -1.24 -2.35 -2.96
C GLY A 65 -1.79 -3.39 -1.97
N ASN A 66 -3.06 -3.33 -1.59
CA ASN A 66 -3.58 -4.31 -0.63
C ASN A 66 -4.33 -5.47 -1.32
N PHE A 67 -3.67 -6.16 -2.26
CA PHE A 67 -4.23 -7.33 -2.95
C PHE A 67 -3.83 -8.65 -2.26
N LEU A 68 -4.83 -9.34 -1.72
CA LEU A 68 -4.69 -10.69 -1.16
C LEU A 68 -5.20 -11.71 -2.17
N ILE A 69 -4.36 -12.68 -2.52
CA ILE A 69 -4.65 -13.70 -3.52
C ILE A 69 -4.68 -15.06 -2.83
N LYS A 70 -5.71 -15.84 -3.08
CA LYS A 70 -5.86 -17.19 -2.55
C LYS A 70 -6.52 -18.11 -3.56
N VAL A 71 -6.31 -19.41 -3.40
CA VAL A 71 -7.03 -20.44 -4.14
C VAL A 71 -7.94 -21.15 -3.15
N GLU A 72 -9.25 -21.02 -3.32
CA GLU A 72 -10.26 -21.61 -2.43
C GLU A 72 -11.43 -22.15 -3.26
N ASN A 73 -11.97 -23.31 -2.89
CA ASN A 73 -13.13 -23.94 -3.55
C ASN A 73 -13.00 -24.11 -5.07
N GLY A 74 -11.78 -24.35 -5.58
CA GLY A 74 -11.52 -24.51 -7.00
C GLY A 74 -11.53 -23.20 -7.80
N GLU A 75 -11.46 -22.04 -7.14
CA GLU A 75 -11.39 -20.73 -7.75
C GLU A 75 -10.18 -19.93 -7.24
N ILE A 76 -9.68 -19.05 -8.09
CA ILE A 76 -8.73 -18.00 -7.73
C ILE A 76 -9.55 -16.84 -7.16
N VAL A 77 -9.22 -16.37 -5.96
CA VAL A 77 -9.90 -15.27 -5.29
C VAL A 77 -8.90 -14.16 -5.05
N VAL A 78 -9.25 -12.96 -5.50
CA VAL A 78 -8.48 -11.73 -5.29
C VAL A 78 -9.32 -10.77 -4.47
N GLU A 79 -8.77 -10.35 -3.34
CA GLU A 79 -9.37 -9.37 -2.46
C GLU A 79 -8.52 -8.10 -2.49
N LEU A 80 -9.11 -6.99 -2.91
CA LEU A 80 -8.57 -5.67 -2.64
C LEU A 80 -9.06 -5.24 -1.25
N ARG A 81 -8.12 -4.93 -0.38
CA ARG A 81 -8.36 -4.46 0.98
C ARG A 81 -8.04 -2.97 1.06
N THR A 82 -8.64 -2.28 2.00
CA THR A 82 -8.23 -0.93 2.41
C THR A 82 -6.97 -1.03 3.26
N GLN A 83 -6.31 0.08 3.58
CA GLN A 83 -5.12 0.05 4.45
C GLN A 83 -5.44 -0.49 5.86
N GLU A 84 -6.69 -0.35 6.30
CA GLU A 84 -7.20 -0.88 7.56
C GLU A 84 -7.57 -2.38 7.49
N GLY A 85 -7.35 -3.04 6.35
CA GLY A 85 -7.67 -4.45 6.14
C GLY A 85 -9.16 -4.72 5.86
N LEU A 86 -9.99 -3.69 5.72
CA LEU A 86 -11.39 -3.86 5.34
C LEU A 86 -11.50 -4.26 3.88
N LEU A 87 -12.44 -5.15 3.55
CA LEU A 87 -12.65 -5.60 2.18
C LEU A 87 -13.22 -4.46 1.33
N ALA A 88 -12.44 -3.97 0.36
CA ALA A 88 -12.88 -2.95 -0.60
C ALA A 88 -13.52 -3.59 -1.84
N LYS A 89 -12.90 -4.67 -2.36
CA LYS A 89 -13.43 -5.42 -3.50
C LYS A 89 -13.00 -6.87 -3.42
N ARG A 90 -13.88 -7.79 -3.84
CA ARG A 90 -13.56 -9.21 -4.01
C ARG A 90 -13.96 -9.64 -5.40
N VAL A 91 -13.07 -10.36 -6.07
CA VAL A 91 -13.36 -11.00 -7.36
C VAL A 91 -12.86 -12.44 -7.30
N SER A 92 -13.60 -13.36 -7.94
CA SER A 92 -13.17 -14.74 -8.10
C SER A 92 -13.34 -15.21 -9.54
N GLY A 93 -12.70 -16.31 -9.90
CA GLY A 93 -12.83 -16.94 -11.20
C GLY A 93 -12.00 -18.22 -11.30
N LYS A 94 -12.25 -19.00 -12.36
CA LYS A 94 -11.55 -20.28 -12.58
C LYS A 94 -10.28 -20.17 -13.43
N SER A 95 -10.06 -19.00 -14.04
CA SER A 95 -8.88 -18.70 -14.84
C SER A 95 -8.33 -17.31 -14.52
N ALA A 96 -7.03 -17.11 -14.75
CA ALA A 96 -6.39 -15.83 -14.53
C ALA A 96 -7.03 -14.73 -15.39
N GLN A 97 -7.34 -15.05 -16.65
CA GLN A 97 -7.97 -14.11 -17.58
C GLN A 97 -9.35 -13.64 -17.10
N GLU A 98 -10.16 -14.54 -16.53
CA GLU A 98 -11.46 -14.20 -15.97
C GLU A 98 -11.33 -13.23 -14.78
N VAL A 99 -10.40 -13.52 -13.86
CA VAL A 99 -10.13 -12.68 -12.69
C VAL A 99 -9.62 -11.31 -13.11
N LEU A 100 -8.61 -11.26 -13.97
CA LEU A 100 -7.97 -10.00 -14.40
C LEU A 100 -8.95 -9.10 -15.17
N ARG A 101 -9.89 -9.65 -15.94
CA ARG A 101 -10.96 -8.87 -16.60
C ARG A 101 -11.92 -8.18 -15.62
N LYS A 102 -12.07 -8.71 -14.40
CA LYS A 102 -12.91 -8.12 -13.35
C LYS A 102 -12.19 -7.01 -12.57
N ILE A 103 -10.91 -6.78 -12.85
CA ILE A 103 -10.04 -5.80 -12.21
C ILE A 103 -9.67 -4.71 -13.23
N ASN A 104 -9.74 -3.45 -12.83
CA ASN A 104 -9.29 -2.35 -13.69
C ASN A 104 -7.77 -2.19 -13.57
N LEU A 105 -7.02 -2.97 -14.36
CA LEU A 105 -5.55 -2.91 -14.34
C LEU A 105 -4.99 -1.55 -14.79
N ASN A 106 -5.73 -0.80 -15.61
CA ASN A 106 -5.32 0.54 -16.06
C ASN A 106 -5.36 1.58 -14.93
N ALA A 107 -6.04 1.27 -13.82
CA ALA A 107 -6.03 2.11 -12.62
C ALA A 107 -4.85 1.81 -11.67
N LEU A 108 -3.99 0.84 -12.02
CA LEU A 108 -2.80 0.48 -11.26
C LEU A 108 -1.55 1.03 -11.93
N MET A 109 -0.51 1.27 -11.12
CA MET A 109 0.84 1.49 -11.66
C MET A 109 1.28 0.27 -12.49
N PRO A 110 2.06 0.46 -13.58
CA PRO A 110 2.49 -0.64 -14.44
C PRO A 110 3.13 -1.82 -13.69
N GLU A 111 3.96 -1.52 -12.69
CA GLU A 111 4.65 -2.49 -11.86
C GLU A 111 3.65 -3.32 -11.02
N HIS A 112 2.63 -2.67 -10.46
CA HIS A 112 1.57 -3.33 -9.69
C HIS A 112 0.65 -4.17 -10.58
N ALA A 113 0.33 -3.68 -11.78
CA ALA A 113 -0.44 -4.44 -12.76
C ALA A 113 0.32 -5.71 -13.18
N ALA A 114 1.63 -5.59 -13.41
CA ALA A 114 2.50 -6.72 -13.76
C ALA A 114 2.61 -7.74 -12.61
N TYR A 115 2.81 -7.28 -11.37
CA TYR A 115 2.81 -8.13 -10.18
C TYR A 115 1.50 -8.89 -10.04
N LEU A 116 0.37 -8.18 -10.04
CA LEU A 116 -0.95 -8.78 -9.88
C LEU A 116 -1.23 -9.81 -10.98
N ALA A 117 -0.91 -9.50 -12.24
CA ALA A 117 -1.06 -10.45 -13.34
C ALA A 117 -0.21 -11.71 -13.09
N ARG A 118 1.07 -11.56 -12.74
CA ARG A 118 1.99 -12.67 -12.47
C ARG A 118 1.46 -13.58 -11.35
N GLU A 119 1.06 -13.02 -10.22
CA GLU A 119 0.55 -13.80 -9.08
C GLU A 119 -0.75 -14.54 -9.41
N VAL A 120 -1.68 -13.89 -10.11
CA VAL A 120 -2.95 -14.49 -10.53
C VAL A 120 -2.73 -15.63 -11.53
N TYR A 121 -1.78 -15.49 -12.45
CA TYR A 121 -1.36 -16.60 -13.33
C TYR A 121 -0.70 -17.75 -12.56
N ARG A 122 0.13 -17.45 -11.54
CA ARG A 122 0.71 -18.50 -10.68
C ARG A 122 -0.38 -19.23 -9.88
N ALA A 123 -1.38 -18.52 -9.38
CA ALA A 123 -2.54 -19.10 -8.71
C ALA A 123 -3.32 -20.03 -9.64
N GLU A 124 -3.52 -19.65 -10.90
CA GLU A 124 -4.14 -20.53 -11.91
C GLU A 124 -3.31 -21.80 -12.14
N LEU A 125 -1.98 -21.67 -12.26
CA LEU A 125 -1.10 -22.81 -12.46
C LEU A 125 -1.14 -23.77 -11.25
N CYS A 126 -1.16 -23.24 -10.03
CA CYS A 126 -1.32 -24.04 -8.82
C CYS A 126 -2.67 -24.76 -8.80
N LEU A 127 -3.76 -24.05 -9.11
CA LEU A 127 -5.11 -24.60 -9.20
C LEU A 127 -5.19 -25.76 -10.21
N LYS A 128 -4.65 -25.58 -11.43
CA LYS A 128 -4.65 -26.61 -12.48
C LYS A 128 -3.82 -27.84 -12.13
N ASN A 129 -2.70 -27.65 -11.44
CA ASN A 129 -1.80 -28.74 -11.06
C ASN A 129 -2.11 -29.33 -9.68
N ASN A 130 -3.22 -28.89 -9.05
CA ASN A 130 -3.61 -29.29 -7.70
C ASN A 130 -2.48 -29.11 -6.66
N LYS A 131 -1.71 -28.02 -6.81
CA LYS A 131 -0.63 -27.63 -5.89
C LYS A 131 -1.12 -26.52 -4.97
N PRO A 132 -0.66 -26.46 -3.71
CA PRO A 132 -0.97 -25.34 -2.84
C PRO A 132 -0.39 -24.06 -3.45
N TYR A 133 -1.24 -23.02 -3.53
CA TYR A 133 -0.79 -21.68 -3.87
C TYR A 133 -0.34 -20.98 -2.58
N VAL A 134 0.87 -20.43 -2.62
CA VAL A 134 1.36 -19.49 -1.62
C VAL A 134 1.68 -18.20 -2.36
N GLN A 135 1.12 -17.08 -1.89
CA GLN A 135 1.45 -15.76 -2.43
C GLN A 135 2.90 -15.42 -2.08
N GLU A 136 3.64 -14.82 -3.00
CA GLU A 136 5.05 -14.49 -2.72
C GLU A 136 5.12 -13.42 -1.62
N GLU A 137 5.97 -13.68 -0.62
CA GLU A 137 6.43 -12.66 0.31
C GLU A 137 7.28 -11.63 -0.45
N ALA A 138 7.29 -10.38 0.05
CA ALA A 138 8.14 -9.33 -0.53
C ALA A 138 9.53 -9.39 0.10
#